data_AF-A0A920YPR9-F1
#
_entry.id   AF-A0A920YPR9-F1
#
_cell.length_a   1.000
_cell.length_b   1.000
_cell.length_c   1.000
_cell.angle_alpha   90.00
_cell.angle_beta   90.00
_cell.angle_gamma   90.00
#
_symmetry.space_group_name_H-M   'P 1'
#
loop_
_entity.id
_entity.type
_entity.pdbx_description
1 polymer ?
#
loop_
_entity_poly.entity_id
_entity_poly.type
_entity_poly.pdbx_seq_one_letter_code
_entity_poly.pdbx_strand_id
1 'polypeptide(L)'
;MLSQNLKEAVYFAPRGKERLLTLGNHLAQHYLNPKDRLVGFIGLAGTGKSLLIRGMFPGLELTNDDENVNVRPLPLVRDVREGSFRSHTYHVDAHFELAFVSLTELVEAVATAVLAGRRVVVEHFDIIAAALPMNAELLVGVGEEVIVTRPTIFGPRAGEIAGRVFASTRYRKMVHTAEDLTALVLADMGVPPANFHSDISHGFILEYVDKLEVDLAQVEQKVHQYIAADLPVAYHDEQHIKIGERLFPCTGPRIHVARTGDVQGFSLVPRLYLDPLSRLYLLVGMVGGAEKGRMEAASDAGRRQKG
;
A
#
# COMPACT_ATOMS: atom_id res chain seq x y z
N MET A 1 -1.08 11.02 -31.17
CA MET A 1 -1.19 10.42 -29.83
C MET A 1 0.20 10.54 -29.22
N LEU A 2 0.42 11.45 -28.27
CA LEU A 2 1.73 11.54 -27.61
C LEU A 2 1.98 10.20 -26.91
N SER A 3 2.97 9.43 -27.38
CA SER A 3 3.39 8.23 -26.67
C SER A 3 3.98 8.71 -25.34
N GLN A 4 3.26 8.47 -24.25
CA GLN A 4 3.88 8.58 -22.94
C GLN A 4 4.97 7.50 -22.90
N ASN A 5 6.24 7.93 -22.92
CA ASN A 5 7.41 7.06 -22.80
C ASN A 5 7.62 6.61 -21.33
N LEU A 6 6.53 6.34 -20.62
CA LEU A 6 6.58 5.91 -19.23
C LEU A 6 6.86 4.40 -19.20
N LYS A 7 8.07 4.04 -18.78
CA LYS A 7 8.42 2.65 -18.48
C LYS A 7 7.77 2.20 -17.16
N GLU A 8 8.05 2.94 -16.10
CA GLU A 8 7.47 2.73 -14.78
C GLU A 8 7.58 4.03 -13.95
N ALA A 9 6.66 4.19 -13.02
CA ALA A 9 6.75 5.14 -11.92
C ALA A 9 6.60 4.40 -10.59
N VAL A 10 7.35 4.82 -9.58
CA VAL A 10 7.35 4.20 -8.25
C VAL A 10 7.07 5.28 -7.22
N TYR A 11 6.12 5.01 -6.34
CA TYR A 11 5.76 5.83 -5.21
C TYR A 11 5.89 5.01 -3.94
N PHE A 12 6.22 5.64 -2.81
CA PHE A 12 5.94 4.98 -1.54
C PHE A 12 4.44 4.75 -1.44
N ALA A 13 4.04 3.57 -0.98
CA ALA A 13 2.64 3.34 -0.66
C ALA A 13 2.39 3.93 0.72
N PRO A 14 1.67 5.06 0.85
CA PRO A 14 1.50 5.69 2.14
C PRO A 14 0.64 4.81 3.05
N ARG A 15 0.84 4.96 4.36
CA ARG A 15 -0.04 4.41 5.40
C ARG A 15 -1.13 5.44 5.68
N GLY A 16 -2.35 4.97 5.93
CA GLY A 16 -3.50 5.85 6.17
C GLY A 16 -4.49 5.94 5.01
N LYS A 17 -5.78 5.90 5.34
CA LYS A 17 -6.91 5.98 4.40
C LYS A 17 -6.82 7.20 3.46
N GLU A 18 -6.74 8.40 4.03
CA GLU A 18 -6.70 9.66 3.28
C GLU A 18 -5.48 9.78 2.36
N ARG A 19 -4.31 9.32 2.82
CA ARG A 19 -3.07 9.37 2.04
C ARG A 19 -3.13 8.41 0.85
N LEU A 20 -3.71 7.21 1.01
CA LEU A 20 -3.94 6.28 -0.09
C LEU A 20 -4.98 6.81 -1.09
N LEU A 21 -6.08 7.41 -0.62
CA LEU A 21 -7.06 8.05 -1.50
C LEU A 21 -6.43 9.19 -2.32
N THR A 22 -5.63 10.02 -1.67
CA THR A 22 -4.90 11.12 -2.31
C THR A 22 -3.89 10.61 -3.34
N LEU A 23 -3.14 9.56 -3.01
CA LEU A 23 -2.24 8.91 -3.97
C LEU A 23 -3.03 8.38 -5.16
N GLY A 24 -4.15 7.69 -4.93
CA GLY A 24 -5.02 7.20 -6.00
C GLY A 24 -5.45 8.32 -6.96
N ASN A 25 -5.93 9.45 -6.42
CA ASN A 25 -6.31 10.61 -7.24
C ASN A 25 -5.12 11.11 -8.09
N HIS A 26 -3.94 11.25 -7.47
CA HIS A 26 -2.72 11.64 -8.18
C HIS A 26 -2.35 10.64 -9.30
N LEU A 27 -2.42 9.33 -9.04
CA LEU A 27 -2.14 8.33 -10.06
C LEU A 27 -3.13 8.40 -11.23
N ALA A 28 -4.41 8.65 -10.97
CA ALA A 28 -5.39 8.83 -12.04
C ALA A 28 -5.10 10.07 -12.88
N GLN A 29 -4.78 11.20 -12.26
CA GLN A 29 -4.46 12.45 -12.99
C GLN A 29 -3.23 12.31 -13.90
N HIS A 30 -2.23 11.57 -13.45
CA HIS A 30 -0.96 11.44 -14.20
C HIS A 30 -0.96 10.29 -15.22
N TYR A 31 -1.62 9.18 -14.90
CA TYR A 31 -1.43 7.93 -15.63
C TYR A 31 -2.68 7.35 -16.25
N LEU A 32 -3.89 7.71 -15.81
CA LEU A 32 -5.11 7.13 -16.37
C LEU A 32 -5.54 7.88 -17.64
N ASN A 33 -5.66 7.17 -18.75
CA ASN A 33 -6.21 7.71 -19.99
C ASN A 33 -7.73 7.47 -20.04
N PRO A 34 -8.54 8.43 -20.54
CA PRO A 34 -9.96 8.19 -20.80
C PRO A 34 -10.25 6.94 -21.65
N LYS A 35 -9.31 6.53 -22.52
CA LYS A 35 -9.44 5.35 -23.39
C LYS A 35 -9.00 4.03 -22.74
N ASP A 36 -8.42 4.07 -21.54
CA ASP A 36 -8.04 2.86 -20.82
C ASP A 36 -9.29 2.07 -20.46
N ARG A 37 -9.34 0.84 -20.93
CA ARG A 37 -10.43 -0.12 -20.78
C ARG A 37 -10.05 -1.25 -19.85
N LEU A 38 -8.81 -1.71 -19.81
CA LEU A 38 -8.40 -2.72 -18.84
C LEU A 38 -7.35 -2.16 -17.89
N VAL A 39 -7.72 -2.03 -16.61
CA VAL A 39 -6.85 -1.54 -15.54
C VAL A 39 -6.69 -2.64 -14.50
N GLY A 40 -5.46 -3.14 -14.33
CA GLY A 40 -5.15 -4.21 -13.40
C GLY A 40 -4.49 -3.71 -12.12
N PHE A 41 -5.04 -4.07 -10.98
CA PHE A 41 -4.45 -3.88 -9.66
C PHE A 41 -3.89 -5.21 -9.13
N ILE A 42 -2.66 -5.19 -8.67
CA ILE A 42 -1.92 -6.37 -8.21
C ILE A 42 -1.39 -6.10 -6.81
N GLY A 43 -1.61 -7.03 -5.87
CA GLY A 43 -1.19 -6.85 -4.49
C GLY A 43 -1.94 -7.81 -3.56
N LEU A 44 -1.35 -8.20 -2.44
CA LEU A 44 -2.00 -9.09 -1.48
C LEU A 44 -3.22 -8.42 -0.81
N ALA A 45 -4.07 -9.21 -0.16
CA ALA A 45 -5.18 -8.69 0.63
C ALA A 45 -4.68 -7.73 1.73
N GLY A 46 -5.44 -6.66 1.98
CA GLY A 46 -5.09 -5.64 2.97
C GLY A 46 -3.92 -4.71 2.60
N THR A 47 -3.46 -4.70 1.34
CA THR A 47 -2.40 -3.78 0.89
C THR A 47 -2.88 -2.37 0.58
N GLY A 48 -4.20 -2.14 0.51
CA GLY A 48 -4.80 -0.83 0.22
C GLY A 48 -5.28 -0.64 -1.22
N LYS A 49 -5.43 -1.72 -2.01
CA LYS A 49 -5.90 -1.69 -3.41
C LYS A 49 -7.24 -0.98 -3.56
N SER A 50 -8.26 -1.37 -2.79
CA SER A 50 -9.61 -0.80 -2.86
C SER A 50 -9.64 0.70 -2.54
N LEU A 51 -8.77 1.17 -1.63
CA LEU A 51 -8.60 2.60 -1.35
C LEU A 51 -7.93 3.34 -2.52
N LEU A 52 -6.89 2.77 -3.14
CA LEU A 52 -6.30 3.36 -4.35
C LEU A 52 -7.31 3.42 -5.50
N ILE A 53 -8.12 2.37 -5.69
CA ILE A 53 -9.18 2.36 -6.70
C ILE A 53 -10.22 3.44 -6.42
N ARG A 54 -10.67 3.61 -5.18
CA ARG A 54 -11.58 4.71 -4.80
C ARG A 54 -11.00 6.09 -5.10
N GLY A 55 -9.71 6.27 -4.86
CA GLY A 55 -8.99 7.50 -5.23
C GLY A 55 -8.89 7.70 -6.74
N MET A 56 -8.58 6.64 -7.49
CA MET A 56 -8.40 6.68 -8.94
C MET A 56 -9.71 6.78 -9.73
N PHE A 57 -10.79 6.19 -9.22
CA PHE A 57 -12.10 6.12 -9.83
C PHE A 57 -13.19 6.56 -8.83
N PRO A 58 -13.28 7.86 -8.51
CA PRO A 58 -14.30 8.36 -7.60
C PRO A 58 -15.72 7.99 -8.06
N GLY A 59 -16.52 7.45 -7.15
CA GLY A 59 -17.90 7.01 -7.43
C GLY A 59 -18.01 5.61 -8.08
N LEU A 60 -16.91 4.91 -8.33
CA LEU A 60 -16.95 3.51 -8.74
C LEU A 60 -17.40 2.63 -7.56
N GLU A 61 -18.50 1.91 -7.76
CA GLU A 61 -18.99 0.93 -6.79
C GLU A 61 -18.13 -0.34 -6.84
N LEU A 62 -17.45 -0.63 -5.73
CA LEU A 62 -16.63 -1.83 -5.60
C LEU A 62 -17.52 -3.03 -5.24
N THR A 63 -17.44 -4.09 -6.02
CA THR A 63 -18.27 -5.31 -5.90
C THR A 63 -17.98 -6.09 -4.62
N ASN A 64 -16.74 -6.00 -4.15
CA ASN A 64 -16.28 -6.46 -2.86
C ASN A 64 -15.42 -5.34 -2.27
N ASP A 65 -15.69 -4.97 -1.01
CA ASP A 65 -14.80 -4.13 -0.23
C ASP A 65 -14.48 -4.85 1.08
N ASP A 66 -13.38 -4.48 1.72
CA ASP A 66 -12.81 -5.12 2.92
C ASP A 66 -13.78 -5.21 4.13
N GLU A 67 -14.95 -4.55 4.07
CA GLU A 67 -16.02 -4.52 5.08
C GLU A 67 -17.25 -5.36 4.69
N ASN A 68 -17.62 -5.46 3.40
CA ASN A 68 -18.84 -6.15 2.95
C ASN A 68 -18.83 -6.47 1.45
N VAL A 69 -19.60 -7.50 1.07
CA VAL A 69 -19.98 -7.75 -0.33
C VAL A 69 -21.08 -6.78 -0.71
N ASN A 70 -20.80 -5.86 -1.64
CA ASN A 70 -21.74 -4.78 -1.93
C ASN A 70 -22.77 -5.16 -2.98
N VAL A 71 -22.41 -5.96 -4.00
CA VAL A 71 -23.32 -6.21 -5.14
C VAL A 71 -23.18 -7.62 -5.69
N ARG A 72 -24.30 -8.35 -5.75
CA ARG A 72 -24.37 -9.72 -6.32
C ARG A 72 -25.64 -9.95 -7.14
N PRO A 73 -25.58 -10.75 -8.22
CA PRO A 73 -24.38 -11.33 -8.85
C PRO A 73 -23.42 -10.24 -9.38
N LEU A 74 -22.16 -10.61 -9.67
CA LEU A 74 -21.15 -9.68 -10.20
C LEU A 74 -21.75 -8.90 -11.39
N PRO A 75 -21.86 -7.56 -11.32
CA PRO A 75 -22.55 -6.77 -12.35
C PRO A 75 -22.02 -7.00 -13.76
N LEU A 76 -20.69 -7.18 -13.90
CA LEU A 76 -20.05 -7.48 -15.17
C LEU A 76 -20.58 -8.80 -15.77
N VAL A 77 -20.56 -9.89 -15.00
CA VAL A 77 -21.00 -11.21 -15.46
C VAL A 77 -22.51 -11.22 -15.72
N ARG A 78 -23.30 -10.57 -14.87
CA ARG A 78 -24.74 -10.40 -15.10
C ARG A 78 -25.02 -9.74 -16.45
N ASP A 79 -24.39 -8.59 -16.70
CA ASP A 79 -24.64 -7.79 -17.90
C ASP A 79 -24.16 -8.52 -19.17
N VAL A 80 -23.06 -9.29 -19.09
CA VAL A 80 -22.60 -10.15 -20.19
C VAL A 80 -23.60 -11.27 -20.48
N ARG A 81 -24.12 -11.95 -19.45
CA ARG A 81 -25.14 -13.00 -19.61
C ARG A 81 -26.45 -12.47 -20.18
N GLU A 82 -26.84 -11.26 -19.81
CA GLU A 82 -28.03 -10.57 -20.33
C GLU A 82 -27.81 -9.96 -21.73
N GLY A 83 -26.55 -9.87 -22.19
CA GLY A 83 -26.20 -9.28 -23.49
C GLY A 83 -26.34 -7.75 -23.54
N SER A 84 -26.41 -7.07 -22.39
CA SER A 84 -26.62 -5.62 -22.31
C SER A 84 -25.84 -5.00 -21.15
N PHE A 85 -24.89 -4.12 -21.49
CA PHE A 85 -24.06 -3.39 -20.52
C PHE A 85 -24.79 -2.16 -19.97
N ARG A 86 -24.99 -2.12 -18.65
CA ARG A 86 -25.64 -1.01 -17.95
C ARG A 86 -24.66 0.05 -17.46
N SER A 87 -23.39 -0.30 -17.27
CA SER A 87 -22.35 0.58 -16.76
C SER A 87 -21.24 0.80 -17.79
N HIS A 88 -20.59 1.96 -17.72
CA HIS A 88 -19.38 2.21 -18.52
C HIS A 88 -18.12 1.60 -17.87
N THR A 89 -18.08 1.57 -16.54
CA THR A 89 -16.95 1.05 -15.77
C THR A 89 -17.43 0.00 -14.79
N TYR A 90 -16.75 -1.14 -14.78
CA TYR A 90 -17.01 -2.26 -13.89
C TYR A 90 -15.82 -2.47 -12.97
N HIS A 91 -16.10 -2.79 -11.72
CA HIS A 91 -15.11 -3.31 -10.78
C HIS A 91 -15.20 -4.84 -10.73
N VAL A 92 -14.06 -5.51 -10.60
CA VAL A 92 -13.96 -6.95 -10.42
C VAL A 92 -12.88 -7.24 -9.40
N ASP A 93 -13.19 -7.97 -8.33
CA ASP A 93 -12.17 -8.59 -7.48
C ASP A 93 -11.99 -10.04 -7.92
N ALA A 94 -10.93 -10.33 -8.68
CA ALA A 94 -10.75 -11.65 -9.27
C ALA A 94 -10.59 -12.75 -8.22
N HIS A 95 -9.91 -12.47 -7.12
CA HIS A 95 -9.72 -13.47 -6.06
C HIS A 95 -11.05 -13.87 -5.42
N PHE A 96 -11.88 -12.86 -5.12
CA PHE A 96 -13.19 -13.07 -4.51
C PHE A 96 -14.18 -13.73 -5.47
N GLU A 97 -14.24 -13.29 -6.73
CA GLU A 97 -15.25 -13.73 -7.69
C GLU A 97 -15.05 -15.18 -8.15
N LEU A 98 -13.82 -15.69 -8.13
CA LEU A 98 -13.52 -17.10 -8.45
C LEU A 98 -14.13 -18.11 -7.47
N ALA A 99 -14.62 -17.66 -6.31
CA ALA A 99 -15.42 -18.51 -5.42
C ALA A 99 -16.85 -18.77 -5.96
N PHE A 100 -17.28 -18.07 -7.00
CA PHE A 100 -18.68 -18.06 -7.45
C PHE A 100 -18.86 -18.21 -8.96
N VAL A 101 -17.87 -17.80 -9.75
CA VAL A 101 -17.83 -18.00 -11.20
C VAL A 101 -16.55 -18.73 -11.58
N SER A 102 -16.61 -19.52 -12.65
CA SER A 102 -15.42 -20.20 -13.15
C SER A 102 -14.39 -19.21 -13.69
N LEU A 103 -13.10 -19.59 -13.67
CA LEU A 103 -12.04 -18.77 -14.27
C LEU A 103 -12.32 -18.43 -15.74
N THR A 104 -12.75 -19.43 -16.51
CA THR A 104 -13.11 -19.26 -17.93
C THR A 104 -14.21 -18.23 -18.10
N GLU A 105 -15.30 -18.36 -17.34
CA GLU A 105 -16.42 -17.41 -17.41
C GLU A 105 -16.00 -15.99 -17.02
N LEU A 106 -15.19 -15.82 -15.97
CA LEU A 106 -14.72 -14.52 -15.54
C LEU A 106 -13.84 -13.86 -16.60
N VAL A 107 -12.90 -14.62 -17.17
CA VAL A 107 -12.00 -14.16 -18.24
C VAL A 107 -12.78 -13.77 -19.49
N GLU A 108 -13.75 -14.59 -19.91
CA GLU A 108 -14.63 -14.30 -21.05
C GLU A 108 -15.47 -13.05 -20.81
N ALA A 109 -16.01 -12.86 -19.61
CA ALA A 109 -16.80 -11.68 -19.27
C ALA A 109 -15.95 -10.40 -19.30
N VAL A 110 -14.74 -10.43 -18.73
CA VAL A 110 -13.78 -9.32 -18.78
C VAL A 110 -13.40 -8.99 -20.21
N ALA A 111 -12.99 -9.99 -21.01
CA ALA A 111 -12.59 -9.80 -22.39
C ALA A 111 -13.74 -9.23 -23.24
N THR A 112 -14.95 -9.77 -23.09
CA THR A 112 -16.14 -9.33 -23.82
C THR A 112 -16.46 -7.87 -23.54
N ALA A 113 -16.44 -7.45 -22.27
CA ALA A 113 -16.71 -6.07 -21.89
C ALA A 113 -15.64 -5.10 -22.41
N VAL A 114 -14.36 -5.45 -22.28
CA VAL A 114 -13.24 -4.63 -22.79
C VAL A 114 -13.34 -4.46 -24.32
N LEU A 115 -13.61 -5.53 -25.06
CA LEU A 115 -13.79 -5.49 -26.51
C LEU A 115 -15.05 -4.71 -26.93
N ALA A 116 -16.11 -4.75 -26.12
CA ALA A 116 -17.31 -3.93 -26.27
C ALA A 116 -17.12 -2.46 -25.87
N GLY A 117 -15.89 -2.04 -25.54
CA GLY A 117 -15.57 -0.65 -25.25
C GLY A 117 -15.78 -0.24 -23.79
N ARG A 118 -16.08 -1.18 -22.88
CA ARG A 118 -16.26 -0.91 -21.45
C ARG A 118 -14.93 -0.90 -20.73
N ARG A 119 -14.86 -0.12 -19.64
CA ARG A 119 -13.73 -0.17 -18.71
C ARG A 119 -13.97 -1.23 -17.64
N VAL A 120 -12.97 -2.04 -17.36
CA VAL A 120 -12.95 -3.04 -16.31
C VAL A 120 -11.71 -2.80 -15.45
N VAL A 121 -11.95 -2.51 -14.17
CA VAL A 121 -10.93 -2.36 -13.14
C VAL A 121 -10.89 -3.65 -12.35
N VAL A 122 -9.75 -4.34 -12.35
CA VAL A 122 -9.63 -5.69 -11.79
C VAL A 122 -8.64 -5.69 -10.62
N GLU A 123 -9.09 -6.01 -9.42
CA GLU A 123 -8.23 -6.37 -8.28
C GLU A 123 -7.75 -7.82 -8.40
N HIS A 124 -6.55 -8.10 -7.89
CA HIS A 124 -5.88 -9.40 -8.00
C HIS A 124 -5.73 -9.83 -9.47
N PHE A 125 -5.40 -8.87 -10.34
CA PHE A 125 -5.33 -9.06 -11.78
C PHE A 125 -4.33 -10.15 -12.19
N ASP A 126 -3.27 -10.36 -11.40
CA ASP A 126 -2.27 -11.40 -11.61
C ASP A 126 -2.87 -12.82 -11.71
N ILE A 127 -4.02 -13.07 -11.08
CA ILE A 127 -4.71 -14.36 -11.12
C ILE A 127 -5.28 -14.67 -12.51
N ILE A 128 -5.83 -13.66 -13.20
CA ILE A 128 -6.52 -13.86 -14.49
C ILE A 128 -5.69 -13.42 -15.70
N ALA A 129 -4.61 -12.66 -15.48
CA ALA A 129 -3.83 -12.02 -16.53
C ALA A 129 -3.31 -13.00 -17.59
N ALA A 130 -2.88 -14.20 -17.18
CA ALA A 130 -2.33 -15.20 -18.10
C ALA A 130 -3.39 -15.85 -19.01
N ALA A 131 -4.66 -15.82 -18.61
CA ALA A 131 -5.78 -16.39 -19.36
C ALA A 131 -6.47 -15.37 -20.28
N LEU A 132 -6.23 -14.07 -20.09
CA LEU A 132 -6.79 -13.02 -20.93
C LEU A 132 -6.10 -12.97 -22.29
N PRO A 133 -6.85 -12.70 -23.38
CA PRO A 133 -6.28 -12.57 -24.73
C PRO A 133 -5.57 -11.22 -24.96
N MET A 134 -5.55 -10.34 -23.96
CA MET A 134 -4.92 -9.02 -24.01
C MET A 134 -4.21 -8.71 -22.69
N ASN A 135 -3.27 -7.76 -22.75
CA ASN A 135 -2.69 -7.18 -21.54
C ASN A 135 -3.54 -6.01 -21.03
N ALA A 136 -3.38 -5.64 -19.75
CA ALA A 136 -3.96 -4.41 -19.23
C ALA A 136 -3.30 -3.19 -19.89
N GLU A 137 -4.04 -2.09 -20.05
CA GLU A 137 -3.47 -0.83 -20.56
C GLU A 137 -2.76 -0.04 -19.47
N LEU A 138 -3.11 -0.31 -18.20
CA LEU A 138 -2.49 0.24 -17.00
C LEU A 138 -2.41 -0.84 -15.92
N LEU A 139 -1.23 -1.03 -15.35
CA LEU A 139 -1.01 -1.89 -14.18
C LEU A 139 -0.60 -1.05 -12.98
N VAL A 140 -1.21 -1.34 -11.84
CA VAL A 140 -0.89 -0.74 -10.54
C VAL A 140 -0.56 -1.87 -9.57
N GLY A 141 0.73 -2.03 -9.25
CA GLY A 141 1.20 -2.95 -8.22
C GLY A 141 1.25 -2.26 -6.86
N VAL A 142 0.77 -2.92 -5.80
CA VAL A 142 0.71 -2.40 -4.44
C VAL A 142 1.41 -3.35 -3.48
N GLY A 143 2.54 -2.91 -2.96
CA GLY A 143 3.30 -3.56 -1.89
C GLY A 143 3.76 -2.49 -0.89
N GLU A 144 5.02 -2.52 -0.47
CA GLU A 144 5.64 -1.39 0.24
C GLU A 144 5.65 -0.10 -0.58
N GLU A 145 5.77 -0.26 -1.90
CA GLU A 145 5.69 0.79 -2.90
C GLU A 145 4.47 0.56 -3.80
N VAL A 146 3.97 1.64 -4.41
CA VAL A 146 3.04 1.57 -5.53
C VAL A 146 3.82 1.71 -6.83
N ILE A 147 3.76 0.67 -7.66
CA ILE A 147 4.38 0.64 -8.98
C ILE A 147 3.29 0.87 -10.02
N VAL A 148 3.48 1.87 -10.88
CA VAL A 148 2.57 2.15 -12.01
C VAL A 148 3.31 1.93 -13.31
N THR A 149 2.75 1.12 -14.19
CA THR A 149 3.34 0.82 -15.50
C THR A 149 2.27 0.66 -16.57
N ARG A 150 2.65 0.96 -17.81
CA ARG A 150 1.79 0.81 -19.00
C ARG A 150 2.41 -0.28 -19.86
N PRO A 151 1.95 -1.52 -19.72
CA PRO A 151 2.66 -2.62 -20.33
C PRO A 151 2.41 -2.65 -21.84
N THR A 152 3.41 -3.14 -22.57
CA THR A 152 3.33 -3.39 -24.01
C THR A 152 3.20 -4.90 -24.26
N ILE A 153 3.19 -5.31 -25.53
CA ILE A 153 3.33 -6.72 -25.90
C ILE A 153 4.64 -7.35 -25.38
N PHE A 154 5.65 -6.52 -25.07
CA PHE A 154 6.93 -6.93 -24.50
C PHE A 154 6.98 -6.85 -22.98
N GLY A 155 5.88 -6.44 -22.33
CA GLY A 155 5.79 -6.31 -20.87
C GLY A 155 5.91 -4.88 -20.34
N PRO A 156 6.05 -4.73 -19.00
CA PRO A 156 6.14 -5.82 -18.02
C PRO A 156 4.86 -6.66 -17.94
N ARG A 157 5.00 -7.96 -17.62
CA ARG A 157 3.83 -8.84 -17.39
C ARG A 157 3.29 -8.67 -15.97
N ALA A 158 2.01 -8.94 -15.76
CA ALA A 158 1.38 -8.90 -14.44
C ALA A 158 2.15 -9.73 -13.39
N GLY A 159 2.64 -10.93 -13.77
CA GLY A 159 3.45 -11.78 -12.88
C GLY A 159 4.78 -11.16 -12.44
N GLU A 160 5.42 -10.34 -13.27
CA GLU A 160 6.65 -9.63 -12.91
C GLU A 160 6.37 -8.56 -11.85
N ILE A 161 5.26 -7.84 -12.00
CA ILE A 161 4.80 -6.85 -11.01
C ILE A 161 4.41 -7.54 -9.70
N ALA A 162 3.67 -8.66 -9.79
CA ALA A 162 3.27 -9.48 -8.64
C ALA A 162 4.49 -9.93 -7.82
N GLY A 163 5.52 -10.46 -8.46
CA GLY A 163 6.75 -10.90 -7.78
C GLY A 163 7.42 -9.77 -6.98
N ARG A 164 7.48 -8.55 -7.53
CA ARG A 164 8.06 -7.37 -6.84
C ARG A 164 7.23 -6.96 -5.64
N VAL A 165 5.91 -6.81 -5.79
CA VAL A 165 5.05 -6.27 -4.72
C VAL A 165 4.75 -7.28 -3.61
N PHE A 166 4.71 -8.58 -3.93
CA PHE A 166 4.53 -9.63 -2.92
C PHE A 166 5.77 -9.76 -2.04
N ALA A 167 6.96 -9.63 -2.61
CA ALA A 167 8.21 -9.66 -1.86
C ALA A 167 8.31 -8.50 -0.84
N SER A 168 7.77 -7.32 -1.16
CA SER A 168 7.85 -6.13 -0.29
C SER A 168 6.68 -5.98 0.69
N THR A 169 5.57 -6.70 0.49
CA THR A 169 4.37 -6.57 1.35
C THR A 169 4.63 -6.89 2.82
N ARG A 170 5.54 -7.83 3.10
CA ARG A 170 5.92 -8.17 4.49
C ARG A 170 6.51 -6.96 5.21
N TYR A 171 7.41 -6.24 4.55
CA TYR A 171 8.07 -5.08 5.13
C TYR A 171 7.07 -3.96 5.40
N ARG A 172 6.14 -3.71 4.48
CA ARG A 172 5.04 -2.75 4.71
C ARG A 172 4.32 -2.97 6.04
N LYS A 173 3.91 -4.22 6.31
CA LYS A 173 3.21 -4.59 7.55
C LYS A 173 4.09 -4.47 8.78
N MET A 174 5.36 -4.92 8.67
CA MET A 174 6.32 -4.81 9.76
C MET A 174 6.62 -3.36 10.13
N VAL A 175 6.85 -2.51 9.13
CA VAL A 175 7.15 -1.09 9.34
C VAL A 175 6.00 -0.39 10.04
N HIS A 176 4.76 -0.62 9.60
CA HIS A 176 3.61 0.05 10.20
C HIS A 176 3.36 -0.43 11.64
N THR A 177 3.49 -1.72 11.93
CA THR A 177 3.46 -2.20 13.32
C THR A 177 4.60 -1.62 14.15
N ALA A 178 5.81 -1.50 13.60
CA ALA A 178 6.95 -0.90 14.31
C ALA A 178 6.76 0.60 14.58
N GLU A 179 6.19 1.33 13.63
CA GLU A 179 5.81 2.74 13.76
C GLU A 179 4.80 2.93 14.89
N ASP A 180 3.72 2.14 14.92
CA ASP A 180 2.70 2.20 15.96
C ASP A 180 3.24 1.79 17.34
N LEU A 181 4.09 0.77 17.43
CA LEU A 181 4.76 0.41 18.68
C LEU A 181 5.66 1.54 19.18
N THR A 182 6.36 2.22 18.26
CA THR A 182 7.21 3.37 18.62
C THR A 182 6.36 4.53 19.11
N ALA A 183 5.27 4.86 18.41
CA ALA A 183 4.33 5.90 18.83
C ALA A 183 3.68 5.59 20.19
N LEU A 184 3.33 4.33 20.44
CA LEU A 184 2.80 3.86 21.71
C LEU A 184 3.81 4.02 22.85
N VAL A 185 5.06 3.61 22.64
CA VAL A 185 6.13 3.78 23.64
C VAL A 185 6.42 5.24 23.93
N LEU A 186 6.46 6.09 22.88
CA LEU A 186 6.65 7.53 23.03
C LEU A 186 5.52 8.16 23.85
N ALA A 187 4.25 7.78 23.57
CA ALA A 187 3.11 8.24 24.35
C ALA A 187 3.19 7.82 25.82
N ASP A 188 3.60 6.58 26.11
CA ASP A 188 3.81 6.10 27.49
C ASP A 188 4.94 6.83 28.21
N MET A 189 5.89 7.40 27.47
CA MET A 189 6.97 8.26 27.98
C MET A 189 6.57 9.74 28.09
N GLY A 190 5.31 10.08 27.78
CA GLY A 190 4.80 11.45 27.83
C GLY A 190 5.22 12.33 26.64
N VAL A 191 5.75 11.72 25.57
CA VAL A 191 6.10 12.42 24.33
C VAL A 191 4.82 12.64 23.51
N PRO A 192 4.59 13.86 22.97
CA PRO A 192 3.43 14.12 22.13
C PRO A 192 3.43 13.27 20.84
N PRO A 193 2.27 13.08 20.19
CA PRO A 193 2.23 12.46 18.88
C PRO A 193 3.05 13.26 17.86
N ALA A 194 3.57 12.57 16.84
CA ALA A 194 4.27 13.21 15.74
C ALA A 194 3.36 14.20 15.00
N ASN A 195 3.95 15.28 14.49
CA ASN A 195 3.22 16.25 13.68
C ASN A 195 2.95 15.70 12.27
N PHE A 196 3.92 14.97 11.71
CA PHE A 196 3.79 14.35 10.40
C PHE A 196 4.46 12.97 10.37
N HIS A 197 4.09 12.20 9.34
CA HIS A 197 4.57 10.86 9.09
C HIS A 197 5.06 10.76 7.65
N SER A 198 6.29 10.29 7.47
CA SER A 198 6.90 10.08 6.15
C SER A 198 7.36 8.63 5.98
N ASP A 199 7.28 8.16 4.73
CA ASP A 199 7.61 6.79 4.35
C ASP A 199 9.03 6.72 3.77
N ILE A 200 9.78 5.70 4.16
CA ILE A 200 11.06 5.31 3.56
C ILE A 200 11.09 3.79 3.36
N SER A 201 11.93 3.32 2.46
CA SER A 201 12.09 1.88 2.23
C SER A 201 12.55 1.19 3.52
N HIS A 202 11.84 0.14 3.90
CA HIS A 202 12.04 -0.63 5.12
C HIS A 202 11.99 0.21 6.42
N GLY A 203 11.31 1.35 6.42
CA GLY A 203 11.27 2.23 7.60
C GLY A 203 10.19 3.29 7.60
N PHE A 204 10.21 4.07 8.68
CA PHE A 204 9.28 5.16 8.94
C PHE A 204 10.01 6.36 9.52
N ILE A 205 9.44 7.54 9.30
CA ILE A 205 9.90 8.79 9.89
C ILE A 205 8.74 9.42 10.65
N LEU A 206 8.98 9.71 11.93
CA LEU A 206 8.12 10.56 12.76
C LEU A 206 8.72 11.95 12.80
N GLU A 207 7.94 12.95 12.39
CA GLU A 207 8.41 14.33 12.25
C GLU A 207 7.82 15.23 13.32
N TYR A 208 8.68 16.00 13.97
CA TYR A 208 8.33 16.88 15.09
C TYR A 208 8.77 18.32 14.79
N VAL A 209 7.91 19.29 15.12
CA VAL A 209 8.26 20.71 15.04
C VAL A 209 9.31 21.09 16.08
N ASP A 210 9.16 20.54 17.28
CA ASP A 210 10.08 20.76 18.40
C ASP A 210 11.06 19.59 18.57
N LYS A 211 12.27 19.90 19.03
CA LYS A 211 13.25 18.87 19.35
C LYS A 211 12.75 18.04 20.53
N LEU A 212 12.67 16.73 20.37
CA LEU A 212 12.33 15.83 21.47
C LEU A 212 13.49 15.69 22.44
N GLU A 213 13.21 15.88 23.72
CA GLU A 213 14.10 15.53 24.83
C GLU A 213 13.77 14.10 25.28
N VAL A 214 14.11 13.12 24.45
CA VAL A 214 13.87 11.69 24.70
C VAL A 214 15.12 10.87 24.40
N ASP A 215 15.39 9.87 25.24
CA ASP A 215 16.45 8.90 25.01
C ASP A 215 15.98 7.82 24.03
N LEU A 216 16.43 7.94 22.78
CA LEU A 216 16.06 7.00 21.70
C LEU A 216 16.56 5.56 21.96
N ALA A 217 17.61 5.36 22.77
CA ALA A 217 18.04 4.02 23.15
C ALA A 217 17.02 3.37 24.10
N GLN A 218 16.43 4.15 25.02
CA GLN A 218 15.34 3.66 25.88
C GLN A 218 14.06 3.40 25.10
N VAL A 219 13.73 4.24 24.12
CA VAL A 219 12.60 4.00 23.21
C VAL A 219 12.81 2.69 22.43
N GLU A 220 13.98 2.52 21.80
CA GLU A 220 14.33 1.30 21.07
C GLU A 220 14.23 0.06 21.97
N GLN A 221 14.77 0.12 23.19
CA GLN A 221 14.69 -0.97 24.16
C GLN A 221 13.25 -1.34 24.54
N LYS A 222 12.39 -0.35 24.81
CA LYS A 222 10.97 -0.59 25.15
C LYS A 222 10.20 -1.18 23.97
N VAL A 223 10.44 -0.72 22.74
CA VAL A 223 9.84 -1.34 21.54
C VAL A 223 10.30 -2.79 21.40
N HIS A 224 11.58 -3.08 21.63
CA HIS A 224 12.06 -4.47 21.65
C HIS A 224 11.38 -5.32 22.73
N GLN A 225 11.01 -4.76 23.89
CA GLN A 225 10.23 -5.49 24.90
C GLN A 225 8.84 -5.88 24.37
N TYR A 226 8.16 -4.97 23.64
CA TYR A 226 6.89 -5.29 22.98
C TYR A 226 7.05 -6.37 21.91
N ILE A 227 8.10 -6.30 21.09
CA ILE A 227 8.40 -7.31 20.07
C ILE A 227 8.67 -8.67 20.73
N ALA A 228 9.49 -8.70 21.79
CA ALA A 228 9.83 -9.92 22.51
C ALA A 228 8.64 -10.54 23.26
N ALA A 229 7.68 -9.72 23.70
CA ALA A 229 6.44 -10.18 24.32
C ALA A 229 5.48 -10.87 23.33
N ASP A 230 5.71 -10.71 22.02
CA ASP A 230 4.97 -11.36 20.94
C ASP A 230 3.44 -11.24 21.12
N LEU A 231 2.95 -10.02 21.35
CA LEU A 231 1.54 -9.74 21.58
C LEU A 231 0.74 -9.86 20.27
N PRO A 232 -0.51 -10.35 20.30
CA PRO A 232 -1.37 -10.34 19.13
C PRO A 232 -1.68 -8.90 18.69
N VAL A 233 -1.69 -8.65 17.38
CA VAL A 233 -2.10 -7.38 16.76
C VAL A 233 -3.32 -7.67 15.88
N ALA A 234 -4.44 -7.02 16.18
CA ALA A 234 -5.71 -7.29 15.52
C ALA A 234 -6.41 -6.00 15.09
N TYR A 235 -7.08 -6.06 13.94
CA TYR A 235 -8.03 -5.04 13.51
C TYR A 235 -9.15 -4.90 14.55
N HIS A 236 -9.51 -3.66 14.92
CA HIS A 236 -10.67 -3.39 15.75
C HIS A 236 -11.78 -2.68 14.97
N ASP A 237 -11.44 -1.53 14.38
CA ASP A 237 -12.31 -0.73 13.52
C ASP A 237 -11.46 0.13 12.56
N GLU A 238 -12.09 1.00 11.75
CA GLU A 238 -11.39 1.82 10.75
C GLU A 238 -10.34 2.79 11.32
N GLN A 239 -10.36 3.06 12.63
CA GLN A 239 -9.50 4.04 13.29
C GLN A 239 -8.66 3.44 14.42
N HIS A 240 -8.79 2.14 14.71
CA HIS A 240 -8.12 1.51 15.83
C HIS A 240 -7.66 0.07 15.54
N ILE A 241 -6.57 -0.28 16.20
CA ILE A 241 -6.07 -1.65 16.35
C ILE A 241 -6.05 -2.05 17.83
N LYS A 242 -6.01 -3.36 18.08
CA LYS A 242 -5.67 -3.91 19.39
C LYS A 242 -4.27 -4.50 19.36
N ILE A 243 -3.42 -4.12 20.31
CA ILE A 243 -2.10 -4.71 20.57
C ILE A 243 -2.16 -5.37 21.95
N GLY A 244 -2.24 -6.70 21.98
CA GLY A 244 -2.70 -7.43 23.16
C GLY A 244 -4.12 -6.96 23.54
N GLU A 245 -4.29 -6.51 24.78
CA GLU A 245 -5.56 -5.96 25.26
C GLU A 245 -5.69 -4.44 25.07
N ARG A 246 -4.62 -3.77 24.61
CA ARG A 246 -4.60 -2.31 24.50
C ARG A 246 -5.18 -1.87 23.17
N LEU A 247 -6.20 -1.01 23.23
CA LEU A 247 -6.72 -0.31 22.07
C LEU A 247 -5.80 0.86 21.71
N PHE A 248 -5.44 0.99 20.43
CA PHE A 248 -4.53 2.03 19.93
C PHE A 248 -5.07 2.68 18.66
N PRO A 249 -5.12 4.02 18.56
CA PRO A 249 -5.52 4.71 17.34
C PRO A 249 -4.55 4.46 16.19
N CYS A 250 -5.06 4.11 15.02
CA CYS A 250 -4.27 3.80 13.84
C CYS A 250 -5.04 4.19 12.56
N THR A 251 -4.35 4.83 11.62
CA THR A 251 -4.96 5.27 10.35
C THR A 251 -4.95 4.21 9.25
N GLY A 252 -4.19 3.12 9.44
CA GLY A 252 -4.08 1.99 8.52
C GLY A 252 -4.27 0.63 9.20
N PRO A 253 -5.36 0.40 9.95
CA PRO A 253 -5.49 -0.70 10.92
C PRO A 253 -5.49 -2.12 10.31
N ARG A 254 -5.51 -2.24 8.98
CA ARG A 254 -5.45 -3.51 8.23
C ARG A 254 -4.03 -3.86 7.74
N ILE A 255 -3.07 -2.95 7.94
CA ILE A 255 -1.71 -3.06 7.42
C ILE A 255 -0.74 -3.40 8.56
N HIS A 256 -1.03 -4.47 9.31
CA HIS A 256 -0.18 -4.92 10.41
C HIS A 256 0.24 -6.37 10.24
N VAL A 257 1.39 -6.71 10.83
CA VAL A 257 1.70 -8.10 11.14
C VAL A 257 0.74 -8.63 12.21
N ALA A 258 0.53 -9.93 12.28
CA ALA A 258 -0.46 -10.52 13.19
C ALA A 258 0.03 -10.54 14.65
N ARG A 259 1.34 -10.49 14.87
CA ARG A 259 1.95 -10.44 16.20
C ARG A 259 3.11 -9.46 16.24
N THR A 260 3.36 -8.84 17.38
CA THR A 260 4.49 -7.91 17.53
C THR A 260 5.84 -8.59 17.31
N GLY A 261 5.95 -9.89 17.60
CA GLY A 261 7.17 -10.69 17.38
C GLY A 261 7.50 -10.93 15.91
N ASP A 262 6.56 -10.73 14.99
CA ASP A 262 6.81 -10.82 13.55
C ASP A 262 7.64 -9.64 13.02
N VAL A 263 7.77 -8.55 13.81
CA VAL A 263 8.65 -7.42 13.51
C VAL A 263 10.10 -7.84 13.72
N GLN A 264 10.83 -8.02 12.62
CA GLN A 264 12.23 -8.45 12.64
C GLN A 264 13.19 -7.30 12.31
N GLY A 265 14.36 -7.30 12.95
CA GLY A 265 15.43 -6.35 12.65
C GLY A 265 15.05 -4.88 12.91
N PHE A 266 14.20 -4.63 13.90
CA PHE A 266 13.83 -3.28 14.31
C PHE A 266 15.05 -2.52 14.86
N SER A 267 15.14 -1.23 14.52
CA SER A 267 16.07 -0.31 15.15
C SER A 267 15.66 1.14 14.93
N LEU A 268 16.08 2.03 15.83
CA LEU A 268 16.04 3.46 15.66
C LEU A 268 17.44 3.99 15.31
N VAL A 269 17.49 5.06 14.53
CA VAL A 269 18.72 5.85 14.43
C VAL A 269 18.95 6.52 15.78
N PRO A 270 20.17 6.46 16.37
CA PRO A 270 20.43 6.92 17.73
C PRO A 270 20.45 8.46 17.89
N ARG A 271 19.89 9.20 16.93
CA ARG A 271 19.77 10.65 16.95
C ARG A 271 18.58 11.12 16.13
N LEU A 272 18.08 12.30 16.47
CA LEU A 272 17.15 13.05 15.62
C LEU A 272 17.92 13.78 14.52
N TYR A 273 17.42 13.74 13.29
CA TYR A 273 17.90 14.61 12.22
C TYR A 273 17.11 15.91 12.23
N LEU A 274 17.74 17.03 11.88
CA LEU A 274 17.04 18.26 11.58
C LEU A 274 17.06 18.45 10.06
N ASP A 275 15.90 18.46 9.42
CA ASP A 275 15.81 18.89 8.03
C ASP A 275 15.88 20.43 7.98
N PRO A 276 16.92 21.02 7.35
CA PRO A 276 17.07 22.47 7.29
C PRO A 276 15.99 23.18 6.47
N LEU A 277 15.31 22.48 5.56
CA LEU A 277 14.29 23.08 4.70
C LEU A 277 12.94 23.17 5.41
N SER A 278 12.44 22.05 5.92
CA SER A 278 11.18 22.01 6.68
C SER A 278 11.33 22.52 8.12
N ARG A 279 12.56 22.53 8.66
CA ARG A 279 12.88 22.78 10.07
C ARG A 279 12.22 21.78 11.03
N LEU A 280 12.02 20.55 10.57
CA LEU A 280 11.46 19.47 11.38
C LEU A 280 12.56 18.55 11.93
N TYR A 281 12.33 18.06 13.14
CA TYR A 281 13.13 17.02 13.78
C TYR A 281 12.58 15.64 13.40
N LEU A 282 13.43 14.80 12.83
CA LEU A 282 13.09 13.50 12.27
C LEU A 282 13.60 12.39 13.19
N LEU A 283 12.68 11.61 13.75
CA LEU A 283 12.97 10.32 14.37
C LEU A 283 12.80 9.24 13.30
N VAL A 284 13.83 8.44 13.07
CA VAL A 284 13.81 7.42 12.01
C VAL A 284 13.92 6.03 12.60
N GLY A 285 12.97 5.17 12.23
CA GLY A 285 12.95 3.76 12.56
C GLY A 285 13.02 2.86 11.34
N MET A 286 13.72 1.75 11.46
CA MET A 286 13.97 0.78 10.39
C MET A 286 13.60 -0.63 10.83
N VAL A 287 13.24 -1.49 9.88
CA VAL A 287 13.02 -2.93 10.08
C VAL A 287 13.82 -3.75 9.06
N GLY A 288 13.94 -5.07 9.25
CA GLY A 288 14.59 -5.97 8.30
C GLY A 288 16.13 -6.03 8.36
N GLY A 289 16.77 -5.23 9.22
CA GLY A 289 18.19 -5.38 9.60
C GLY A 289 19.25 -4.96 8.57
N ALA A 290 18.89 -4.63 7.32
CA ALA A 290 19.86 -4.40 6.24
C ALA A 290 20.35 -2.94 6.08
N GLU A 291 19.66 -1.96 6.67
CA GLU A 291 19.83 -0.54 6.27
C GLU A 291 20.52 0.36 7.31
N LYS A 292 20.75 -0.10 8.54
CA LYS A 292 21.36 0.72 9.62
C LYS A 292 22.69 1.36 9.18
N GLY A 293 23.53 0.62 8.44
CA GLY A 293 24.81 1.10 7.92
C GLY A 293 24.75 2.04 6.71
N ARG A 294 23.65 2.06 5.93
CA ARG A 294 23.53 2.91 4.74
C ARG A 294 23.15 4.35 5.09
N MET A 295 22.25 4.55 6.05
CA MET A 295 21.86 5.88 6.51
C MET A 295 22.95 6.55 7.36
N GLU A 296 23.68 5.79 8.17
CA GLU A 296 24.87 6.30 8.87
C GLU A 296 25.90 6.82 7.85
N ALA A 297 26.17 6.08 6.77
CA ALA A 297 27.09 6.49 5.71
C ALA A 297 26.60 7.74 4.92
N ALA A 298 25.31 7.82 4.59
CA ALA A 298 24.73 8.99 3.89
C ALA A 298 24.83 10.28 4.73
N SER A 299 24.69 10.14 6.06
CA SER A 299 24.77 11.26 6.99
C SER A 299 26.21 11.78 7.21
N ASP A 300 27.21 10.91 7.09
CA ASP A 300 28.63 11.29 7.16
C ASP A 300 29.13 11.94 5.86
N ALA A 301 28.57 11.57 4.71
CA ALA A 301 28.84 12.23 3.44
C ALA A 301 28.39 13.70 3.42
N GLY A 302 27.26 14.02 4.07
CA GLY A 302 26.79 15.40 4.25
C GLY A 302 27.66 16.25 5.20
N ARG A 303 28.46 15.59 6.07
CA ARG A 303 29.43 16.25 6.96
C ARG A 303 30.72 16.64 6.23
N ARG A 304 31.14 15.85 5.25
CA ARG A 304 32.38 16.09 4.47
C ARG A 304 32.30 17.25 3.48
N GLN A 305 31.11 17.82 3.22
CA GLN A 305 30.97 19.04 2.42
C GLN A 305 30.99 20.34 3.25
N LYS A 306 31.19 20.26 4.57
CA LYS A 306 31.40 21.43 5.46
C LYS A 306 32.81 21.45 6.07
N GLY A 307 33.78 20.84 5.40
CA GLY A 307 35.21 20.93 5.71
C GLY A 307 35.92 21.83 4.73
#